data_AF-A0A3D2L6F1-F1
#
_entry.id   AF-A0A3D2L6F1-F1
#
_cell.length_a   1.000
_cell.length_b   1.000
_cell.length_c   1.000
_cell.angle_alpha   90.00
_cell.angle_beta   90.00
_cell.angle_gamma   90.00
#
_symmetry.space_group_name_H-M   'P 1'
#
loop_
_entity.id
_entity.type
_entity.pdbx_description
1 polymer ?
#
loop_
_entity_poly.entity_id
_entity_poly.type
_entity_poly.pdbx_seq_one_letter_code
_entity_poly.pdbx_strand_id
1 'polypeptide(L)'
;MAHDFFLSYRRADKAFARSLVEEITARGATIWWDEMIPAGVDWRDAIADNLNSAEVIIILFSEACNDSKQLRKELALADDLNKMVIPVLIEDTKPKGHFLFELAARNWIQAFPEAERKIDSLSVKLLEIVGYSPSEAARLGSVAVPPAPSDNSAPAPKPSPIAKRKVRKTRNILPFKLVDLPIVLGAPLLIYLVTGLNPQSTALYEVIIGSLFYGTCFIAAYGTIAFPIRYFLRNLKLADATRYYIISSGTIFAFGASLLLAFAVFEGRWANDMTTLLFLSIMTSAGFAILAFIIYGALMFARSTKLLRSRVEII
;
A
#
# COMPACT_ATOMS: atom_id res chain seq x y z
N MET A 1 15.29 9.34 14.18
CA MET A 1 14.92 10.23 15.31
C MET A 1 13.54 10.78 14.98
N ALA A 2 12.76 11.22 15.97
CA ALA A 2 11.50 11.91 15.66
C ALA A 2 11.81 13.31 15.14
N HIS A 3 11.04 13.79 14.17
CA HIS A 3 11.16 15.12 13.59
C HIS A 3 9.79 15.82 13.65
N ASP A 4 9.77 17.12 13.87
CA ASP A 4 8.52 17.90 13.86
C ASP A 4 7.95 17.93 12.44
N PHE A 5 8.83 18.14 11.46
CA PHE A 5 8.47 18.24 10.05
C PHE A 5 9.25 17.29 9.15
N PHE A 6 8.56 16.77 8.13
CA PHE A 6 9.15 16.17 6.94
C PHE A 6 8.90 17.09 5.74
N LEU A 7 9.94 17.44 4.98
CA LEU A 7 9.84 18.31 3.82
C LEU A 7 9.93 17.52 2.51
N SER A 8 8.81 17.43 1.80
CA SER A 8 8.76 16.98 0.40
C SER A 8 8.87 18.18 -0.54
N TYR A 9 9.84 18.14 -1.45
CA TYR A 9 10.05 19.19 -2.44
C TYR A 9 10.59 18.62 -3.76
N ARG A 10 10.73 19.46 -4.79
CA ARG A 10 11.41 19.07 -6.04
C ARG A 10 12.80 19.65 -6.10
N ARG A 11 13.68 18.99 -6.86
CA ARG A 11 15.04 19.49 -7.11
C ARG A 11 15.07 20.92 -7.66
N ALA A 12 14.07 21.32 -8.44
CA ALA A 12 13.92 22.70 -8.94
C ALA A 12 13.68 23.71 -7.79
N ASP A 13 13.01 23.29 -6.72
CA ASP A 13 12.62 24.13 -5.59
C ASP A 13 13.62 24.08 -4.43
N LYS A 14 14.80 23.48 -4.67
CA LYS A 14 15.81 23.20 -3.63
C LYS A 14 16.28 24.45 -2.90
N ALA A 15 16.42 25.56 -3.61
CA ALA A 15 16.85 26.83 -3.01
C ALA A 15 15.83 27.30 -1.95
N PHE A 16 14.55 27.32 -2.32
CA PHE A 16 13.47 27.67 -1.40
C PHE A 16 13.34 26.68 -0.23
N ALA A 17 13.44 25.38 -0.51
CA ALA A 17 13.41 24.32 0.51
C ALA A 17 14.51 24.52 1.56
N ARG A 18 15.73 24.87 1.13
CA ARG A 18 16.86 25.16 2.02
C ARG A 18 16.57 26.36 2.92
N SER A 19 16.13 27.48 2.36
CA SER A 19 15.79 28.68 3.14
C SER A 19 14.70 28.41 4.18
N LEU A 20 13.69 27.60 3.83
CA LEU A 20 12.64 27.20 4.77
C LEU A 20 13.18 26.31 5.89
N VAL A 21 14.05 25.35 5.57
CA VAL A 21 14.70 24.48 6.56
C VAL A 21 15.53 25.29 7.53
N GLU A 22 16.32 26.24 7.03
CA GLU A 22 17.16 27.14 7.83
C GLU A 22 16.29 27.95 8.81
N GLU A 23 15.19 28.54 8.34
CA GLU A 23 14.29 29.34 9.19
C GLU A 23 13.54 28.53 10.24
N ILE A 24 13.04 27.34 9.89
CA ILE A 24 12.37 26.45 10.85
C ILE A 24 13.36 25.98 11.92
N THR A 25 14.58 25.63 11.51
CA THR A 25 15.63 25.17 12.43
C THR A 25 16.13 26.29 13.33
N ALA A 26 16.28 27.51 12.80
CA ALA A 26 16.66 28.70 13.58
C ALA A 26 15.67 29.02 14.71
N ARG A 27 14.42 28.57 14.58
CA ARG A 27 13.35 28.76 15.57
C ARG A 27 13.19 27.58 16.53
N GLY A 28 14.08 26.59 16.46
CA GLY A 28 14.18 25.48 17.41
C GLY A 28 13.41 24.23 17.05
N ALA A 29 12.67 24.20 15.93
CA ALA A 29 11.99 23.00 15.47
C ALA A 29 12.88 22.12 14.60
N THR A 30 12.56 20.84 14.55
CA THR A 30 13.31 19.83 13.79
C THR A 30 12.62 19.52 12.47
N ILE A 31 13.36 19.61 11.38
CA ILE A 31 12.85 19.33 10.03
C ILE A 31 13.79 18.38 9.29
N TRP A 32 13.21 17.37 8.64
CA TRP A 32 13.92 16.42 7.82
C TRP A 32 13.68 16.66 6.33
N TRP A 33 14.72 16.51 5.51
CA TRP A 33 14.69 16.62 4.05
C TRP A 33 15.78 15.73 3.41
N ASP A 34 15.65 15.44 2.13
CA ASP A 34 16.47 14.43 1.42
C ASP A 34 17.99 14.71 1.39
N GLU A 35 18.43 15.96 1.55
CA GLU A 35 19.85 16.34 1.66
C GLU A 35 20.51 15.77 2.93
N MET A 36 19.73 15.35 3.92
CA MET A 36 20.23 14.71 5.14
C MET A 36 20.55 13.22 4.96
N ILE A 37 20.26 12.63 3.79
CA ILE A 37 20.53 11.21 3.52
C ILE A 37 22.04 10.99 3.34
N PRO A 38 22.70 10.20 4.20
CA PRO A 38 24.12 9.92 4.07
C PRO A 38 24.44 9.07 2.83
N ALA A 39 25.65 9.26 2.28
CA ALA A 39 26.14 8.42 1.19
C ALA A 39 26.17 6.93 1.60
N GLY A 40 25.63 6.07 0.73
CA GLY A 40 25.56 4.62 0.96
C GLY A 40 24.30 4.12 1.67
N VAL A 41 23.38 5.02 2.07
CA VAL A 41 22.05 4.65 2.58
C VAL A 41 21.07 4.51 1.41
N ASP A 42 20.17 3.52 1.46
CA ASP A 42 19.07 3.46 0.49
C ASP A 42 18.11 4.63 0.74
N TRP A 43 18.06 5.55 -0.21
CA TRP A 43 17.26 6.76 -0.13
C TRP A 43 15.76 6.48 0.06
N ARG A 44 15.25 5.34 -0.41
CA ARG A 44 13.82 5.01 -0.27
C ARG A 44 13.48 4.63 1.16
N ASP A 45 14.35 3.86 1.78
CA ASP A 45 14.20 3.46 3.18
C ASP A 45 14.33 4.69 4.07
N ALA A 46 15.31 5.56 3.80
CA ALA A 46 15.47 6.82 4.52
C ALA A 46 14.22 7.72 4.42
N ILE A 47 13.64 7.89 3.23
CA ILE A 47 12.41 8.68 3.07
C ILE A 47 11.26 8.05 3.85
N ALA A 48 11.03 6.74 3.71
CA ALA A 48 9.92 6.06 4.36
C ALA A 48 10.02 6.10 5.91
N ASP A 49 11.23 5.87 6.44
CA ASP A 49 11.48 5.89 7.87
C ASP A 49 11.29 7.30 8.44
N ASN A 50 11.79 8.33 7.77
CA ASN A 50 11.67 9.70 8.25
C ASN A 50 10.25 10.26 8.09
N LEU A 51 9.54 9.90 7.01
CA LEU A 51 8.12 10.23 6.82
C LEU A 51 7.26 9.59 7.92
N ASN A 52 7.57 8.35 8.32
CA ASN A 52 6.90 7.70 9.44
C ASN A 52 7.23 8.34 10.79
N SER A 53 8.47 8.80 10.99
CA SER A 53 8.90 9.42 12.24
C SER A 53 8.44 10.86 12.44
N ALA A 54 8.09 11.55 11.34
CA ALA A 54 7.72 12.96 11.39
C ALA A 54 6.28 13.16 11.88
N GLU A 55 6.03 14.25 12.60
CA GLU A 55 4.68 14.62 13.03
C GLU A 55 3.87 15.19 11.87
N VAL A 56 4.47 16.11 11.11
CA VAL A 56 3.82 16.86 10.03
C VAL A 56 4.60 16.71 8.72
N ILE A 57 3.89 16.51 7.62
CA ILE A 57 4.47 16.44 6.28
C ILE A 57 4.17 17.75 5.54
N ILE A 58 5.22 18.47 5.15
CA ILE A 58 5.13 19.67 4.33
C ILE A 58 5.39 19.28 2.88
N ILE A 59 4.53 19.71 1.97
CA ILE A 59 4.74 19.54 0.51
C ILE A 59 4.90 20.92 -0.11
N LEU A 60 6.09 21.22 -0.63
CA LEU A 60 6.29 22.37 -1.51
C LEU A 60 5.71 22.03 -2.88
N PHE A 61 4.62 22.71 -3.25
CA PHE A 61 3.88 22.45 -4.47
C PHE A 61 4.23 23.48 -5.54
N SER A 62 4.97 23.01 -6.54
CA SER A 62 5.36 23.69 -7.78
C SER A 62 4.81 22.93 -9.00
N GLU A 63 4.94 23.47 -10.22
CA GLU A 63 4.47 22.78 -11.43
C GLU A 63 5.17 21.42 -11.60
N ALA A 64 6.44 21.33 -11.19
CA ALA A 64 7.21 20.08 -11.20
C ALA A 64 6.63 18.98 -10.28
N CYS A 65 5.69 19.31 -9.40
CA CYS A 65 4.97 18.31 -8.60
C CYS A 65 3.96 17.50 -9.39
N ASN A 66 3.33 18.08 -10.41
CA ASN A 66 2.24 17.46 -11.16
C ASN A 66 2.62 16.14 -11.85
N ASP A 67 3.89 15.96 -12.21
CA ASP A 67 4.39 14.76 -12.89
C ASP A 67 5.15 13.78 -11.97
N SER A 68 5.24 14.07 -10.67
CA SER A 68 6.07 13.28 -9.77
C SER A 68 5.42 11.98 -9.31
N LYS A 69 6.03 10.88 -9.72
CA LYS A 69 5.70 9.53 -9.21
C LYS A 69 6.12 9.34 -7.76
N GLN A 70 7.12 10.10 -7.28
CA GLN A 70 7.65 9.94 -5.94
C GLN A 70 6.70 10.58 -4.91
N LEU A 71 6.24 11.80 -5.16
CA LEU A 71 5.24 12.45 -4.29
C LEU A 71 3.93 11.68 -4.23
N ARG A 72 3.53 11.05 -5.34
CA ARG A 72 2.39 10.14 -5.34
C ARG A 72 2.52 9.02 -4.30
N LYS A 73 3.72 8.47 -4.15
CA LYS A 73 3.99 7.41 -3.17
C LYS A 73 4.07 7.97 -1.75
N GLU A 74 4.67 9.15 -1.59
CA GLU A 74 4.75 9.84 -0.29
C GLU A 74 3.38 10.20 0.25
N LEU A 75 2.47 10.72 -0.59
CA LEU A 75 1.08 10.98 -0.22
C LEU A 75 0.33 9.71 0.16
N ALA A 76 0.43 8.66 -0.66
CA ALA A 76 -0.20 7.38 -0.35
C ALA A 76 0.31 6.78 0.98
N LEU A 77 1.60 6.96 1.28
CA LEU A 77 2.19 6.53 2.55
C LEU A 77 1.72 7.43 3.71
N ALA A 78 1.63 8.74 3.50
CA ALA A 78 1.11 9.68 4.48
C ALA A 78 -0.33 9.34 4.88
N ASP A 79 -1.17 8.96 3.91
CA ASP A 79 -2.56 8.56 4.16
C ASP A 79 -2.66 7.23 4.91
N ASP A 80 -1.84 6.24 4.54
CA ASP A 80 -1.78 4.94 5.25
C ASP A 80 -1.31 5.12 6.71
N LEU A 81 -0.40 6.07 6.95
CA LEU A 81 0.10 6.42 8.28
C LEU A 81 -0.74 7.47 9.01
N ASN A 82 -1.83 7.92 8.40
CA ASN A 82 -2.74 8.95 8.92
C ASN A 82 -2.00 10.23 9.39
N LYS A 83 -1.00 10.66 8.60
CA LYS A 83 -0.15 11.82 8.88
C LYS A 83 -0.84 13.11 8.46
N MET A 84 -0.62 14.17 9.23
CA MET A 84 -1.01 15.51 8.84
C MET A 84 -0.12 15.98 7.69
N VAL A 85 -0.73 16.39 6.57
CA VAL A 85 -0.02 16.91 5.40
C VAL A 85 -0.47 18.33 5.09
N ILE A 86 0.50 19.21 4.90
CA ILE A 86 0.30 20.63 4.61
C ILE A 86 0.92 20.94 3.25
N PRO A 87 0.11 21.12 2.21
CA PRO A 87 0.56 21.64 0.93
C PRO A 87 0.86 23.14 1.02
N VAL A 88 2.02 23.55 0.53
CA VAL A 88 2.44 24.95 0.41
C VAL A 88 2.59 25.30 -1.06
N LEU A 89 1.74 26.18 -1.58
CA LEU A 89 1.82 26.63 -2.97
C LEU A 89 2.95 27.65 -3.12
N ILE A 90 3.99 27.32 -3.90
CA ILE A 90 5.16 28.18 -4.12
C ILE A 90 5.26 28.75 -5.55
N GLU A 91 4.46 28.23 -6.48
CA GLU A 91 4.41 28.65 -7.89
C GLU A 91 2.96 28.80 -8.36
N ASP A 92 2.71 29.56 -9.43
CA ASP A 92 1.36 29.70 -10.04
C ASP A 92 0.95 28.43 -10.77
N THR A 93 0.56 27.42 -10.02
CA THR A 93 0.10 26.14 -10.57
C THR A 93 -1.10 25.61 -9.81
N LYS A 94 -1.81 24.69 -10.46
CA LYS A 94 -2.90 23.92 -9.87
C LYS A 94 -2.55 22.44 -9.91
N PRO A 95 -2.99 21.65 -8.90
CA PRO A 95 -2.91 20.20 -8.97
C PRO A 95 -3.54 19.64 -10.24
N LYS A 96 -2.87 18.68 -10.86
CA LYS A 96 -3.34 17.96 -12.06
C LYS A 96 -3.44 16.47 -11.78
N GLY A 97 -4.32 15.80 -12.53
CA GLY A 97 -4.47 14.35 -12.52
C GLY A 97 -4.73 13.79 -11.12
N HIS A 98 -3.83 12.92 -10.64
CA HIS A 98 -3.99 12.25 -9.34
C HIS A 98 -4.02 13.22 -8.16
N PHE A 99 -3.27 14.33 -8.23
CA PHE A 99 -3.18 15.29 -7.13
C PHE A 99 -4.44 16.13 -6.93
N LEU A 100 -5.35 16.16 -7.92
CA LEU A 100 -6.65 16.84 -7.77
C LEU A 100 -7.45 16.29 -6.60
N PHE A 101 -7.52 14.96 -6.46
CA PHE A 101 -8.25 14.35 -5.35
C PHE A 101 -7.44 14.36 -4.06
N GLU A 102 -6.15 13.98 -4.13
CA GLU A 102 -5.29 13.83 -2.96
C GLU A 102 -5.05 15.14 -2.18
N LEU A 103 -5.11 16.28 -2.87
CA LEU A 103 -4.87 17.59 -2.28
C LEU A 103 -6.12 18.48 -2.16
N ALA A 104 -7.26 18.08 -2.74
CA ALA A 104 -8.49 18.88 -2.70
C ALA A 104 -9.04 19.07 -1.28
N ALA A 105 -8.94 18.06 -0.43
CA ALA A 105 -9.46 18.08 0.93
C ALA A 105 -8.47 18.63 1.98
N ARG A 106 -7.26 19.01 1.57
CA ARG A 106 -6.20 19.47 2.49
C ARG A 106 -6.22 20.99 2.59
N ASN A 107 -5.78 21.52 3.73
CA ASN A 107 -5.63 22.96 3.93
C ASN A 107 -4.31 23.45 3.34
N TRP A 108 -4.38 24.37 2.38
CA TRP A 108 -3.22 24.91 1.68
C TRP A 108 -2.69 26.17 2.35
N ILE A 109 -1.36 26.32 2.41
CA ILE A 109 -0.71 27.59 2.69
C ILE A 109 -0.28 28.25 1.37
N GLN A 110 -0.66 29.50 1.18
CA GLN A 110 -0.39 30.27 -0.04
C GLN A 110 0.90 31.09 0.12
N ALA A 111 2.02 30.60 -0.43
CA ALA A 111 3.30 31.32 -0.44
C ALA A 111 3.51 32.13 -1.74
N PHE A 112 3.08 31.62 -2.90
CA PHE A 112 3.03 32.36 -4.17
C PHE A 112 2.23 33.69 -4.06
N PRO A 113 2.55 34.78 -4.78
CA PRO A 113 3.66 34.97 -5.73
C PRO A 113 5.04 35.21 -5.12
N GLU A 114 5.11 35.90 -3.99
CA GLU A 114 6.37 36.31 -3.36
C GLU A 114 6.83 35.29 -2.30
N ALA A 115 6.97 34.03 -2.70
CA ALA A 115 7.23 32.93 -1.76
C ALA A 115 8.46 33.20 -0.87
N GLU A 116 9.56 33.68 -1.46
CA GLU A 116 10.81 33.99 -0.74
C GLU A 116 10.63 35.05 0.35
N ARG A 117 9.83 36.09 0.10
CA ARG A 117 9.54 37.15 1.09
C ARG A 117 8.62 36.66 2.21
N LYS A 118 7.86 35.58 1.97
CA LYS A 118 6.91 35.03 2.93
C LYS A 118 7.48 33.92 3.80
N ILE A 119 8.75 33.52 3.63
CA ILE A 119 9.35 32.42 4.40
C ILE A 119 9.23 32.62 5.91
N ASP A 120 9.44 33.85 6.39
CA ASP A 120 9.28 34.19 7.82
C ASP A 120 7.84 33.91 8.31
N SER A 121 6.84 34.46 7.61
CA SER A 121 5.43 34.22 7.95
C SER A 121 4.99 32.76 7.78
N LEU A 122 5.56 32.06 6.81
CA LEU A 122 5.29 30.65 6.52
C LEU A 122 5.81 29.77 7.66
N SER A 123 7.03 30.01 8.12
CA SER A 123 7.65 29.26 9.21
C SER A 123 6.94 29.52 10.54
N VAL A 124 6.50 30.75 10.86
CA VAL A 124 5.64 31.01 12.03
C VAL A 124 4.38 30.14 11.99
N LYS A 125 3.64 30.14 10.87
CA LYS A 125 2.42 29.34 10.72
C LYS A 125 2.66 27.85 10.85
N LEU A 126 3.77 27.34 10.32
CA LEU A 126 4.12 25.93 10.43
C LEU A 126 4.45 25.55 11.89
N LEU A 127 5.18 26.41 12.59
CA LEU A 127 5.53 26.22 14.00
C LEU A 127 4.31 26.21 14.93
N GLU A 128 3.35 27.10 14.69
CA GLU A 128 2.08 27.11 15.42
C GLU A 128 1.33 25.77 15.34
N ILE A 129 1.45 25.06 14.21
CA ILE A 129 0.77 23.79 13.99
C ILE A 129 1.35 22.67 14.87
N VAL A 130 2.65 22.70 15.17
CA VAL A 130 3.31 21.74 16.07
C VAL A 130 3.35 22.26 17.52
N GLY A 131 2.67 23.38 17.79
CA GLY A 131 2.52 23.92 19.16
C GLY A 131 3.72 24.73 19.66
N TYR A 132 4.63 25.17 18.77
CA TYR A 132 5.67 26.12 19.13
C TYR A 132 5.07 27.52 19.32
N SER A 133 5.06 28.02 20.56
CA SER A 133 4.58 29.38 20.85
C SER A 133 5.62 30.43 20.44
N PRO A 134 5.22 31.57 19.85
CA PRO A 134 6.12 32.70 19.59
C PRO A 134 6.89 33.18 20.83
N SER A 135 6.33 32.93 22.03
CA SER A 135 6.93 33.29 23.32
C SER A 135 8.09 32.39 23.77
N GLU A 136 8.20 31.16 23.25
CA GLU A 136 9.30 30.22 23.51
C GLU A 136 10.43 30.34 22.48
N ALA A 137 10.11 30.65 21.23
CA ALA A 137 11.11 30.92 20.18
C ALA A 137 12.03 32.11 20.55
N ALA A 138 11.49 33.14 21.22
CA ALA A 138 12.26 34.25 21.76
C ALA A 138 13.17 33.87 22.94
N ARG A 139 12.87 32.78 23.66
CA ARG A 139 13.71 32.26 24.76
C ARG A 139 14.82 31.32 24.26
N LEU A 140 14.61 30.66 23.12
CA LEU A 140 15.56 29.72 22.51
C LEU A 140 16.60 30.37 21.58
N GLY A 141 16.45 31.67 21.26
CA GLY A 141 17.42 32.47 20.48
C GLY A 141 18.82 32.67 21.10
N SER A 142 19.19 31.88 22.11
CA SER A 142 20.51 31.91 22.78
C SER A 142 21.23 30.54 22.77
N VAL A 143 20.80 29.57 21.97
CA VAL A 143 21.64 28.38 21.76
C VAL A 143 22.62 28.68 20.63
N ALA A 144 23.86 28.93 21.03
CA ALA A 144 24.98 29.14 20.14
C ALA A 144 25.08 28.01 19.10
N VAL A 145 25.21 28.41 17.83
CA VAL A 145 25.64 27.56 16.73
C VAL A 145 26.91 26.81 17.17
N PRO A 146 26.95 25.46 17.14
CA PRO A 146 28.17 24.73 17.39
C PRO A 146 29.22 25.14 16.34
N PRO A 147 30.46 25.45 16.71
CA PRO A 147 31.48 25.78 15.73
C PRO A 147 31.71 24.58 14.81
N ALA A 148 31.96 24.88 13.53
CA ALA A 148 32.29 23.92 12.50
C ALA A 148 33.38 22.93 12.98
N PRO A 149 33.30 21.64 12.61
CA PRO A 149 34.24 20.65 13.09
C PRO A 149 35.65 20.98 12.61
N SER A 150 36.53 21.27 13.58
CA SER A 150 37.96 21.37 13.40
C SER A 150 38.52 20.01 13.00
N ASP A 151 39.34 20.03 11.97
CA ASP A 151 40.18 18.97 11.45
C ASP A 151 40.95 18.26 12.58
N ASN A 152 40.47 17.09 13.01
CA ASN A 152 41.23 16.13 13.80
C ASN A 152 40.72 14.73 13.49
N SER A 153 41.40 14.10 12.54
CA SER A 153 41.22 12.73 12.12
C SER A 153 41.75 11.77 13.20
N ALA A 154 40.84 11.17 13.98
CA ALA A 154 41.09 9.93 14.71
C ALA A 154 40.38 8.77 13.97
N PRO A 155 40.99 7.56 13.86
CA PRO A 155 40.46 6.51 12.99
C PRO A 155 39.16 5.93 13.57
N ALA A 156 38.16 5.78 12.70
CA ALA A 156 36.87 5.18 13.05
C ALA A 156 37.04 3.76 13.64
N PRO A 157 36.25 3.39 14.66
CA PRO A 157 36.24 2.02 15.17
C PRO A 157 35.69 1.08 14.09
N LYS A 158 36.36 -0.07 13.91
CA LYS A 158 35.96 -1.09 12.92
C LYS A 158 34.49 -1.49 13.12
N PRO A 159 33.69 -1.56 12.04
CA PRO A 159 32.30 -1.96 12.15
C PRO A 159 32.20 -3.39 12.65
N SER A 160 31.53 -3.59 13.78
CA SER A 160 31.12 -4.92 14.23
C SER A 160 30.20 -5.56 13.18
N PRO A 161 30.23 -6.89 12.99
CA PRO A 161 29.39 -7.54 12.00
C PRO A 161 27.92 -7.35 12.40
N ILE A 162 27.20 -6.53 11.62
CA ILE A 162 25.77 -6.32 11.77
C ILE A 162 25.10 -7.69 11.57
N ALA A 163 24.54 -8.23 12.65
CA ALA A 163 23.69 -9.41 12.58
C ALA A 163 22.55 -9.12 11.61
N LYS A 164 22.47 -9.87 10.50
CA LYS A 164 21.39 -9.78 9.51
C LYS A 164 20.05 -10.02 10.21
N ARG A 165 19.39 -8.97 10.66
CA ARG A 165 18.05 -9.03 11.23
C ARG A 165 17.10 -9.36 10.08
N LYS A 166 16.63 -10.62 10.05
CA LYS A 166 15.67 -11.12 9.07
C LYS A 166 14.47 -10.17 9.02
N VAL A 167 14.31 -9.48 7.88
CA VAL A 167 13.10 -8.74 7.54
C VAL A 167 11.93 -9.71 7.72
N ARG A 168 11.01 -9.37 8.63
CA ARG A 168 9.78 -10.14 8.82
C ARG A 168 8.91 -9.88 7.59
N LYS A 169 9.12 -10.67 6.53
CA LYS A 169 8.26 -10.77 5.35
C LYS A 169 6.84 -10.91 5.89
N THR A 170 6.02 -9.87 5.80
CA THR A 170 4.61 -9.93 6.20
C THR A 170 4.00 -11.12 5.49
N ARG A 171 3.62 -12.14 6.27
CA ARG A 171 3.06 -13.40 5.81
C ARG A 171 1.67 -13.17 5.23
N ASN A 172 1.57 -12.53 4.06
CA ASN A 172 0.35 -12.52 3.27
C ASN A 172 0.42 -13.69 2.29
N ILE A 173 0.47 -14.91 2.86
CA ILE A 173 0.50 -16.17 2.10
C ILE A 173 -0.94 -16.60 1.76
N LEU A 174 -1.95 -16.06 2.45
CA LEU A 174 -3.32 -16.47 2.26
C LEU A 174 -4.07 -15.54 1.28
N PRO A 175 -4.84 -16.10 0.34
CA PRO A 175 -5.68 -15.35 -0.60
C PRO A 175 -6.79 -14.54 0.08
N PHE A 176 -7.11 -14.92 1.32
CA PHE A 176 -8.27 -14.46 2.04
C PHE A 176 -7.89 -13.56 3.20
N LYS A 177 -8.58 -12.43 3.29
CA LYS A 177 -8.66 -11.65 4.53
C LYS A 177 -9.76 -12.28 5.39
N LEU A 178 -9.78 -12.01 6.70
CA LEU A 178 -10.85 -12.45 7.61
C LEU A 178 -12.27 -12.14 7.09
N VAL A 179 -12.39 -11.10 6.26
CA VAL A 179 -13.64 -10.70 5.58
C VAL A 179 -14.18 -11.73 4.57
N ASP A 180 -13.36 -12.66 4.09
CA ASP A 180 -13.78 -13.69 3.14
C ASP A 180 -14.28 -14.96 3.84
N LEU A 181 -14.03 -15.10 5.15
CA LEU A 181 -14.48 -16.21 5.98
C LEU A 181 -16.01 -16.43 5.95
N PRO A 182 -16.86 -15.38 6.05
CA PRO A 182 -18.31 -15.56 5.91
C PRO A 182 -18.75 -16.02 4.51
N ILE A 183 -17.97 -15.76 3.46
CA ILE A 183 -18.28 -16.23 2.10
C ILE A 183 -17.91 -17.71 1.97
N VAL A 184 -16.75 -18.08 2.51
CA VAL A 184 -16.23 -19.46 2.48
C VAL A 184 -17.07 -20.40 3.35
N LEU A 185 -17.56 -19.95 4.50
CA LEU A 185 -18.39 -20.77 5.40
C LEU A 185 -19.89 -20.60 5.17
N GLY A 186 -20.33 -19.41 4.74
CA GLY A 186 -21.75 -19.10 4.56
C GLY A 186 -22.36 -19.71 3.31
N ALA A 187 -21.61 -19.85 2.20
CA ALA A 187 -22.15 -20.44 0.98
C ALA A 187 -22.49 -21.94 1.13
N PRO A 188 -21.61 -22.82 1.67
CA PRO A 188 -21.96 -24.20 1.94
C PRO A 188 -23.14 -24.34 2.92
N LEU A 189 -23.17 -23.50 3.96
CA LEU A 189 -24.24 -23.50 4.96
C LEU A 189 -25.59 -23.07 4.37
N LEU A 190 -25.60 -22.04 3.53
CA LEU A 190 -26.80 -21.55 2.86
C LEU A 190 -27.32 -22.58 1.87
N ILE A 191 -26.43 -23.22 1.11
CA ILE A 191 -26.81 -24.31 0.19
C ILE A 191 -27.39 -25.49 0.98
N TYR A 192 -26.78 -25.86 2.12
CA TYR A 192 -27.32 -26.88 3.01
C TYR A 192 -28.71 -26.52 3.55
N LEU A 193 -28.92 -25.27 3.96
CA LEU A 193 -30.23 -24.79 4.40
C LEU A 193 -31.27 -24.83 3.28
N VAL A 194 -30.93 -24.38 2.06
CA VAL A 194 -31.84 -24.36 0.91
C VAL A 194 -32.19 -25.77 0.45
N THR A 195 -31.22 -26.67 0.42
CA THR A 195 -31.43 -28.06 -0.03
C THR A 195 -32.07 -28.93 1.05
N GLY A 196 -31.77 -28.69 2.33
CA GLY A 196 -32.39 -29.37 3.48
C GLY A 196 -33.85 -28.98 3.75
N LEU A 197 -34.32 -27.86 3.19
CA LEU A 197 -35.73 -27.43 3.28
C LEU A 197 -36.66 -28.17 2.32
N ASN A 198 -36.15 -29.04 1.43
CA ASN A 198 -36.97 -29.77 0.46
C ASN A 198 -37.05 -31.28 0.81
N PRO A 199 -38.08 -31.72 1.56
CA PRO A 199 -38.14 -33.05 2.18
C PRO A 199 -38.54 -34.19 1.23
N GLN A 200 -38.71 -33.94 -0.08
CA GLN A 200 -39.01 -35.03 -1.02
C GLN A 200 -37.75 -35.85 -1.33
N SER A 201 -37.60 -36.94 -0.57
CA SER A 201 -36.82 -38.14 -0.92
C SER A 201 -35.38 -37.91 -1.41
N THR A 202 -34.63 -37.03 -0.77
CA THR A 202 -33.18 -36.98 -0.90
C THR A 202 -32.56 -37.43 0.42
N ALA A 203 -31.73 -38.46 0.37
CA ALA A 203 -31.07 -38.96 1.56
C ALA A 203 -30.11 -37.88 2.10
N LEU A 204 -29.99 -37.79 3.43
CA LEU A 204 -29.20 -36.76 4.12
C LEU A 204 -27.75 -36.64 3.57
N TYR A 205 -27.19 -37.75 3.10
CA TYR A 205 -25.86 -37.77 2.48
C TYR A 205 -25.78 -37.03 1.14
N GLU A 206 -26.82 -37.07 0.30
CA GLU A 206 -26.85 -36.39 -1.01
C GLU A 206 -26.88 -34.87 -0.82
N VAL A 207 -27.63 -34.43 0.19
CA VAL A 207 -27.71 -33.03 0.59
C VAL A 207 -26.35 -32.53 1.08
N ILE A 208 -25.64 -33.31 1.90
CA ILE A 208 -24.31 -32.96 2.42
C ILE A 208 -23.26 -32.94 1.30
N ILE A 209 -23.18 -33.98 0.49
CA ILE A 209 -22.22 -34.07 -0.62
C ILE A 209 -22.47 -32.95 -1.63
N GLY A 210 -23.74 -32.71 -2.00
CA GLY A 210 -24.12 -31.60 -2.87
C GLY A 210 -23.70 -30.26 -2.29
N SER A 211 -23.98 -30.01 -1.00
CA SER A 211 -23.63 -28.74 -0.34
C SER A 211 -22.12 -28.48 -0.32
N LEU A 212 -21.33 -29.53 -0.04
CA LEU A 212 -19.87 -29.45 -0.07
C LEU A 212 -19.36 -29.21 -1.50
N PHE A 213 -19.87 -29.95 -2.47
CA PHE A 213 -19.49 -29.81 -3.87
C PHE A 213 -19.84 -28.41 -4.41
N TYR A 214 -21.09 -27.97 -4.29
CA TYR A 214 -21.52 -26.64 -4.73
C TYR A 214 -20.81 -25.52 -3.95
N GLY A 215 -20.55 -25.72 -2.66
CA GLY A 215 -19.76 -24.79 -1.85
C GLY A 215 -18.33 -24.61 -2.39
N THR A 216 -17.64 -25.70 -2.71
CA THR A 216 -16.29 -25.62 -3.30
C THR A 216 -16.29 -24.95 -4.68
N CYS A 217 -17.27 -25.28 -5.53
CA CYS A 217 -17.47 -24.62 -6.83
C CYS A 217 -17.74 -23.11 -6.68
N PHE A 218 -18.54 -22.71 -5.70
CA PHE A 218 -18.84 -21.29 -5.44
C PHE A 218 -17.60 -20.53 -4.96
N ILE A 219 -16.81 -21.11 -4.06
CA ILE A 219 -15.55 -20.50 -3.60
C ILE A 219 -14.56 -20.35 -4.76
N ALA A 220 -14.47 -21.35 -5.64
CA ALA A 220 -13.63 -21.29 -6.83
C ALA A 220 -14.10 -20.20 -7.82
N ALA A 221 -15.42 -20.08 -8.04
CA ALA A 221 -16.01 -19.04 -8.86
C ALA A 221 -15.77 -17.63 -8.28
N TYR A 222 -15.97 -17.45 -6.97
CA TYR A 222 -15.65 -16.20 -6.29
C TYR A 222 -14.17 -15.86 -6.42
N GLY A 223 -13.30 -16.86 -6.19
CA GLY A 223 -11.86 -16.74 -6.36
C GLY A 223 -11.50 -16.26 -7.77
N THR A 224 -12.17 -16.74 -8.81
CA THR A 224 -11.94 -16.38 -10.22
C THR A 224 -12.16 -14.90 -10.51
N ILE A 225 -13.05 -14.23 -9.78
CA ILE A 225 -13.37 -12.81 -9.96
C ILE A 225 -12.61 -11.93 -8.98
N ALA A 226 -12.55 -12.34 -7.71
CA ALA A 226 -11.87 -11.58 -6.66
C ALA A 226 -10.35 -11.54 -6.87
N PHE A 227 -9.77 -12.64 -7.37
CA PHE A 227 -8.33 -12.76 -7.60
C PHE A 227 -7.79 -11.74 -8.60
N PRO A 228 -8.29 -11.66 -9.86
CA PRO A 228 -7.73 -10.74 -10.85
C PRO A 228 -7.82 -9.29 -10.38
N ILE A 229 -8.94 -8.92 -9.76
CA ILE A 229 -9.20 -7.57 -9.27
C ILE A 229 -8.24 -7.23 -8.14
N ARG A 230 -8.13 -8.06 -7.10
CA ARG A 230 -7.25 -7.79 -5.95
C ARG A 230 -5.79 -7.67 -6.37
N TYR A 231 -5.33 -8.50 -7.31
CA TYR A 231 -3.93 -8.48 -7.72
C TYR A 231 -3.63 -7.35 -8.68
N PHE A 232 -4.59 -6.98 -9.53
CA PHE A 232 -4.52 -5.79 -10.36
C PHE A 232 -4.39 -4.52 -9.49
N LEU A 233 -5.21 -4.40 -8.44
CA LEU A 233 -5.12 -3.28 -7.48
C LEU A 233 -3.78 -3.22 -6.74
N ARG A 234 -3.09 -4.36 -6.56
CA ARG A 234 -1.78 -4.44 -5.88
C ARG A 234 -0.57 -4.22 -6.79
N ASN A 235 -0.77 -3.97 -8.09
CA ASN A 235 0.33 -3.79 -9.06
C ASN A 235 1.34 -4.97 -9.09
N LEU A 236 0.89 -6.21 -8.84
CA LEU A 236 1.77 -7.37 -8.86
C LEU A 236 2.27 -7.66 -10.28
N LYS A 237 3.52 -8.13 -10.38
CA LYS A 237 4.03 -8.69 -11.64
C LYS A 237 3.27 -9.97 -11.97
N LEU A 238 3.09 -10.26 -13.26
CA LEU A 238 2.36 -11.44 -13.72
C LEU A 238 2.87 -12.74 -13.08
N ALA A 239 4.19 -12.92 -13.00
CA ALA A 239 4.80 -14.11 -12.40
C ALA A 239 4.45 -14.28 -10.91
N ASP A 240 4.43 -13.19 -10.15
CA ASP A 240 4.09 -13.22 -8.72
C ASP A 240 2.59 -13.47 -8.53
N ALA A 241 1.75 -12.82 -9.34
CA ALA A 241 0.31 -13.03 -9.36
C ALA A 241 -0.05 -14.50 -9.63
N THR A 242 0.58 -15.13 -10.63
CA THR A 242 0.38 -16.54 -10.95
C THR A 242 0.79 -17.45 -9.80
N ARG A 243 1.96 -17.21 -9.19
CA ARG A 243 2.46 -18.03 -8.07
C ARG A 243 1.52 -17.98 -6.88
N TYR A 244 1.10 -16.78 -6.48
CA TYR A 244 0.18 -16.65 -5.35
C TYR A 244 -1.18 -17.25 -5.65
N TYR A 245 -1.69 -17.14 -6.89
CA TYR A 245 -2.92 -17.81 -7.32
C TYR A 245 -2.85 -19.32 -7.10
N ILE A 246 -1.82 -19.96 -7.65
CA ILE A 246 -1.67 -21.42 -7.64
C ILE A 246 -1.61 -21.93 -6.20
N ILE A 247 -0.84 -21.25 -5.35
CA ILE A 247 -0.74 -21.60 -3.92
C ILE A 247 -2.11 -21.46 -3.25
N SER A 248 -2.78 -20.32 -3.44
CA SER A 248 -4.08 -20.07 -2.82
C SER A 248 -5.19 -21.01 -3.27
N SER A 249 -5.43 -21.08 -4.57
CA SER A 249 -6.49 -21.87 -5.19
C SER A 249 -6.24 -23.35 -4.93
N GLY A 250 -4.98 -23.78 -5.05
CA GLY A 250 -4.55 -25.14 -4.71
C GLY A 250 -4.83 -25.51 -3.25
N THR A 251 -4.58 -24.61 -2.28
CA THR A 251 -4.87 -24.90 -0.86
C THR A 251 -6.37 -25.07 -0.58
N ILE A 252 -7.22 -24.26 -1.20
CA ILE A 252 -8.68 -24.32 -1.03
C ILE A 252 -9.23 -25.59 -1.65
N PHE A 253 -8.79 -25.88 -2.87
CA PHE A 253 -9.17 -27.08 -3.58
C PHE A 253 -8.75 -28.33 -2.80
N ALA A 254 -7.50 -28.38 -2.32
CA ALA A 254 -7.00 -29.48 -1.50
C ALA A 254 -7.82 -29.64 -0.22
N PHE A 255 -8.21 -28.54 0.44
CA PHE A 255 -9.05 -28.59 1.63
C PHE A 255 -10.46 -29.13 1.33
N GLY A 256 -11.12 -28.60 0.29
CA GLY A 256 -12.45 -29.04 -0.14
C GLY A 256 -12.47 -30.51 -0.59
N ALA A 257 -11.48 -30.91 -1.38
CA ALA A 257 -11.31 -32.30 -1.82
C ALA A 257 -11.02 -33.24 -0.64
N SER A 258 -10.21 -32.81 0.33
CA SER A 258 -9.95 -33.60 1.55
C SER A 258 -11.19 -33.81 2.39
N LEU A 259 -12.07 -32.80 2.46
CA LEU A 259 -13.31 -32.86 3.23
C LEU A 259 -14.36 -33.75 2.55
N LEU A 260 -14.47 -33.67 1.22
CA LEU A 260 -15.26 -34.61 0.41
C LEU A 260 -14.75 -36.05 0.58
N LEU A 261 -13.43 -36.25 0.53
CA LEU A 261 -12.80 -37.55 0.69
C LEU A 261 -13.00 -38.12 2.10
N ALA A 262 -12.86 -37.30 3.15
CA ALA A 262 -13.10 -37.71 4.53
C ALA A 262 -14.55 -38.16 4.75
N PHE A 263 -15.51 -37.44 4.16
CA PHE A 263 -16.93 -37.81 4.20
C PHE A 263 -17.19 -39.13 3.45
N ALA A 264 -16.56 -39.31 2.29
CA ALA A 264 -16.66 -40.54 1.50
C ALA A 264 -16.16 -41.79 2.23
N VAL A 265 -15.05 -41.64 2.98
CA VAL A 265 -14.49 -42.69 3.85
C VAL A 265 -15.46 -43.06 4.94
N PHE A 266 -16.03 -42.05 5.60
CA PHE A 266 -16.94 -42.26 6.72
C PHE A 266 -18.20 -43.05 6.32
N GLU A 267 -18.75 -42.76 5.14
CA GLU A 267 -19.94 -43.44 4.61
C GLU A 267 -19.65 -44.77 3.88
N GLY A 268 -18.37 -45.12 3.66
CA GLY A 268 -17.98 -46.38 3.03
C GLY A 268 -18.29 -46.51 1.52
N ARG A 269 -18.56 -45.40 0.81
CA ARG A 269 -19.02 -45.39 -0.60
C ARG A 269 -17.96 -44.88 -1.59
N TRP A 270 -16.76 -45.46 -1.55
CA TRP A 270 -15.55 -44.98 -2.24
C TRP A 270 -15.51 -45.11 -3.78
N ALA A 271 -16.29 -46.01 -4.39
CA ALA A 271 -15.85 -46.60 -5.66
C ALA A 271 -16.10 -45.78 -6.94
N ASN A 272 -17.34 -45.35 -7.22
CA ASN A 272 -17.68 -44.78 -8.54
C ASN A 272 -18.12 -43.31 -8.49
N ASP A 273 -18.99 -42.93 -7.55
CA ASP A 273 -19.49 -41.54 -7.49
C ASP A 273 -18.38 -40.55 -7.06
N MET A 274 -17.46 -41.00 -6.22
CA MET A 274 -16.36 -40.17 -5.71
C MET A 274 -15.32 -39.83 -6.76
N THR A 275 -14.96 -40.78 -7.63
CA THR A 275 -14.00 -40.55 -8.72
C THR A 275 -14.56 -39.57 -9.74
N THR A 276 -15.85 -39.67 -10.06
CA THR A 276 -16.55 -38.69 -10.91
C THR A 276 -16.60 -37.30 -10.29
N LEU A 277 -16.93 -37.18 -8.99
CA LEU A 277 -16.98 -35.90 -8.30
C LEU A 277 -15.61 -35.23 -8.19
N LEU A 278 -14.56 -35.99 -7.87
CA LEU A 278 -13.19 -35.50 -7.85
C LEU A 278 -12.76 -35.03 -9.23
N PHE A 279 -13.01 -35.82 -10.28
CA PHE A 279 -12.68 -35.42 -11.66
C PHE A 279 -13.41 -34.13 -12.07
N LEU A 280 -14.71 -34.03 -11.79
CA LEU A 280 -15.51 -32.84 -12.10
C LEU A 280 -15.00 -31.60 -11.34
N SER A 281 -14.60 -31.77 -10.07
CA SER A 281 -14.02 -30.69 -9.26
C SER A 281 -12.68 -30.19 -9.80
N ILE A 282 -11.81 -31.09 -10.31
CA ILE A 282 -10.54 -30.72 -10.93
C ILE A 282 -10.79 -29.94 -12.22
N MET A 283 -11.69 -30.44 -13.08
CA MET A 283 -12.00 -29.82 -14.37
C MET A 283 -12.62 -28.43 -14.20
N THR A 284 -13.56 -28.27 -13.26
CA THR A 284 -14.16 -26.98 -12.95
C THR A 284 -13.14 -25.99 -12.38
N SER A 285 -12.29 -26.43 -11.45
CA SER A 285 -11.21 -25.59 -10.91
C SER A 285 -10.20 -25.16 -11.99
N ALA A 286 -9.86 -26.04 -12.94
CA ALA A 286 -8.98 -25.70 -14.05
C ALA A 286 -9.62 -24.66 -14.99
N GLY A 287 -10.91 -24.81 -15.31
CA GLY A 287 -11.66 -23.83 -16.10
C GLY A 287 -11.70 -22.44 -15.43
N PHE A 288 -11.96 -22.41 -14.12
CA PHE A 288 -11.92 -21.19 -13.31
C PHE A 288 -10.54 -20.53 -13.28
N ALA A 289 -9.47 -21.31 -13.20
CA ALA A 289 -8.11 -20.80 -13.29
C ALA A 289 -7.84 -20.10 -14.63
N ILE A 290 -8.20 -20.74 -15.75
CA ILE A 290 -8.04 -20.17 -17.09
C ILE A 290 -8.80 -18.85 -17.19
N LEU A 291 -10.06 -18.84 -16.75
CA LEU A 291 -10.90 -17.64 -16.78
C LEU A 291 -10.31 -16.50 -15.94
N ALA A 292 -9.76 -16.81 -14.75
CA ALA A 292 -9.11 -15.83 -13.89
C ALA A 292 -7.92 -15.15 -14.60
N PHE A 293 -7.09 -15.93 -15.30
CA PHE A 293 -5.96 -15.40 -16.07
C PHE A 293 -6.40 -14.58 -17.28
N ILE A 294 -7.47 -14.96 -17.96
CA ILE A 294 -8.05 -14.17 -19.04
C ILE A 294 -8.50 -12.80 -18.52
N ILE A 295 -9.25 -12.78 -17.41
CA ILE A 295 -9.72 -11.53 -16.78
C ILE A 295 -8.52 -10.66 -16.38
N TYR A 296 -7.50 -11.26 -15.73
CA TYR A 296 -6.30 -10.53 -15.32
C TYR A 296 -5.54 -9.96 -16.52
N GLY A 297 -5.39 -10.75 -17.58
CA GLY A 297 -4.77 -10.33 -18.84
C GLY A 297 -5.51 -9.15 -19.48
N ALA A 298 -6.84 -9.20 -19.53
CA ALA A 298 -7.67 -8.12 -20.04
C ALA A 298 -7.51 -6.82 -19.24
N LEU A 299 -7.48 -6.91 -17.90
CA LEU A 299 -7.23 -5.76 -17.01
C LEU A 299 -5.85 -5.14 -17.24
N MET A 300 -4.82 -5.98 -17.38
CA MET A 300 -3.46 -5.53 -17.67
C MET A 300 -3.33 -4.90 -19.05
N PHE A 301 -3.99 -5.47 -20.06
CA PHE A 301 -4.06 -4.90 -21.40
C PHE A 301 -4.73 -3.52 -21.38
N ALA A 302 -5.89 -3.38 -20.74
CA ALA A 302 -6.59 -2.10 -20.59
C ALA A 302 -5.73 -1.02 -19.89
N ARG A 303 -4.89 -1.42 -18.93
CA ARG A 303 -3.93 -0.51 -18.30
C ARG A 303 -2.82 -0.09 -19.26
N SER A 304 -2.27 -1.02 -20.04
CA SER A 304 -1.22 -0.71 -21.01
C SER A 304 -1.70 0.20 -22.14
N THR A 305 -2.93 0.00 -22.65
CA THR A 305 -3.49 0.84 -23.71
C THR A 305 -3.77 2.26 -23.23
N LYS A 306 -4.27 2.43 -21.99
CA LYS A 306 -4.40 3.76 -21.36
C LYS A 306 -3.05 4.48 -21.24
N LEU A 307 -1.99 3.77 -20.86
CA LEU A 307 -0.64 4.33 -20.75
C LEU A 307 -0.04 4.70 -22.11
N LEU A 308 -0.33 3.93 -23.16
CA LEU A 308 0.08 4.24 -24.53
C LEU A 308 -0.66 5.47 -25.06
N ARG A 309 -1.98 5.53 -24.90
CA ARG A 309 -2.79 6.69 -25.31
C ARG A 309 -2.32 7.99 -24.65
N SER A 310 -2.08 7.96 -23.35
CA SER A 310 -1.57 9.14 -22.62
C SER A 310 -0.19 9.59 -23.06
N ARG A 311 0.62 8.72 -23.69
CA ARG A 311 1.94 9.08 -24.23
C ARG A 311 1.88 9.63 -25.65
N VAL A 312 0.88 9.21 -26.44
CA VAL A 312 0.66 9.68 -27.81
C VAL A 312 0.03 11.08 -27.80
N GLU A 313 -0.84 11.39 -26.84
CA GLU A 313 -1.45 12.74 -26.69
C GLU A 313 -0.47 13.83 -26.22
N ILE A 314 0.79 13.48 -25.91
CA ILE A 314 1.84 14.41 -25.45
C ILE A 314 2.86 14.75 -26.57
N ILE A 315 2.73 14.13 -27.75
CA ILE A 315 3.57 14.37 -28.94
C ILE A 315 2.77 15.17 -29.97
#